data_AF-A0A9X1CP77-F1
#
_entry.id   AF-A0A9X1CP77-F1
#
_cell.length_a   1.000
_cell.length_b   1.000
_cell.length_c   1.000
_cell.angle_alpha   90.00
_cell.angle_beta   90.00
_cell.angle_gamma   90.00
#
_symmetry.space_group_name_H-M   'P 1'
#
loop_
_entity.id
_entity.type
_entity.pdbx_description
1 polymer ?
#
loop_
_entity_poly.entity_id
_entity_poly.type
_entity_poly.pdbx_seq_one_letter_code
_entity_poly.pdbx_strand_id
1 'polypeptide(L)' 'MYEFKQRFIVQDLESGEFLFPDPAGGITQTPYIKQAGKFDYQEDAMDAGIDEIGEQFAIFSFFERSEVKS' A
#
# COMPACT_ATOMS: atom_id res chain seq x y z
N MET A 1 -10.13 16.59 16.69
CA MET A 1 -10.41 15.17 17.00
C MET A 1 -9.47 14.34 16.14
N TYR A 2 -8.80 13.32 16.68
CA TYR A 2 -7.97 12.43 15.87
C TYR A 2 -8.82 11.23 15.46
N GLU A 3 -8.77 10.90 14.18
CA GLU A 3 -9.37 9.68 13.66
C GLU A 3 -8.24 8.75 13.23
N PHE A 4 -8.42 7.44 13.44
CA PHE A 4 -7.51 6.45 12.91
C PHE A 4 -8.14 5.86 11.65
N LYS A 5 -7.49 6.07 10.50
CA LYS A 5 -7.92 5.52 9.22
C LYS A 5 -7.16 4.22 8.97
N GLN A 6 -7.89 3.14 8.65
CA GLN A 6 -7.28 1.90 8.19
C GLN A 6 -6.66 2.11 6.81
N ARG A 7 -5.46 1.56 6.61
CA ARG A 7 -4.69 1.61 5.36
C ARG A 7 -4.22 0.21 5.01
N PHE A 8 -4.11 -0.05 3.72
CA PHE A 8 -3.62 -1.32 3.18
C PHE A 8 -2.33 -1.08 2.40
N ILE A 9 -1.38 -2.01 2.54
CA ILE A 9 -0.14 -2.05 1.76
C ILE A 9 0.01 -3.43 1.14
N VAL A 10 0.69 -3.49 -0.01
CA VAL A 10 0.92 -4.73 -0.76
C VAL A 10 2.41 -5.04 -0.72
N GLN A 11 2.76 -6.27 -0.38
CA GLN A 11 4.13 -6.78 -0.38
C GLN A 11 4.24 -7.91 -1.41
N ASP A 12 5.24 -7.81 -2.28
CA ASP A 12 5.70 -8.89 -3.13
C ASP A 12 6.43 -9.93 -2.26
N LEU A 13 5.98 -11.18 -2.31
CA LEU A 13 6.54 -12.26 -1.50
C LEU A 13 7.80 -12.89 -2.11
N GLU A 14 8.09 -12.62 -3.39
CA GLU A 14 9.31 -13.05 -4.06
C GLU A 14 10.47 -12.10 -3.74
N SER A 15 10.27 -10.79 -3.91
CA SER A 15 11.29 -9.77 -3.64
C SER A 15 11.34 -9.35 -2.16
N GLY A 16 10.23 -9.45 -1.45
CA GLY A 16 10.05 -8.90 -0.11
C GLY A 16 9.80 -7.39 -0.09
N GLU A 17 9.70 -6.74 -1.26
CA GLU A 17 9.47 -5.30 -1.39
C GLU A 17 7.96 -4.97 -1.41
N PHE A 18 7.64 -3.71 -1.13
CA PHE A 18 6.28 -3.20 -1.12
C PHE A 18 6.00 -2.39 -2.38
N LEU A 19 4.76 -2.44 -2.88
CA LEU A 19 4.34 -1.53 -3.95
C LEU A 19 4.48 -0.09 -3.49
N PHE A 20 5.00 0.77 -4.37
CA PHE A 20 5.31 2.17 -4.14
C PHE A 20 4.90 3.01 -5.35
N PRO A 21 4.05 4.04 -5.21
CA PRO A 21 3.74 4.95 -6.31
C PRO A 21 4.97 5.79 -6.66
N ASP A 22 5.43 5.72 -7.91
CA ASP A 22 6.56 6.52 -8.39
C ASP A 22 6.10 7.97 -8.63
N PRO A 23 6.81 9.00 -8.12
CA PRO A 23 6.56 10.41 -8.45
C PRO A 23 6.52 10.73 -9.95
N ALA A 24 7.19 9.94 -10.80
CA ALA A 24 7.17 10.09 -12.25
C ALA A 24 5.91 9.51 -12.92
N GLY A 25 5.05 8.84 -12.15
CA GLY A 25 3.87 8.12 -12.61
C GLY A 25 4.14 6.63 -12.79
N GLY A 26 3.17 5.81 -12.38
CA GLY A 26 3.29 4.35 -12.34
C GLY A 26 3.50 3.80 -10.93
N ILE A 27 3.66 2.48 -10.84
CA ILE A 27 3.93 1.76 -9.60
C ILE A 27 5.31 1.10 -9.74
N THR A 28 6.10 1.19 -8.69
CA THR A 28 7.39 0.51 -8.53
C THR A 28 7.39 -0.24 -7.20
N GLN A 29 8.54 -0.77 -6.78
CA GLN A 29 8.70 -1.45 -5.50
C GLN A 29 9.70 -0.73 -4.59
N THR A 30 9.56 -0.90 -3.28
CA THR A 30 10.48 -0.37 -2.26
C THR A 30 10.65 -1.35 -1.09
N PRO A 31 11.85 -1.54 -0.54
CA PRO A 31 12.04 -2.37 0.65
C PRO A 31 11.57 -1.66 1.94
N TYR A 32 11.14 -0.39 1.86
CA TYR A 32 10.82 0.42 3.03
C TYR A 32 9.30 0.57 3.25
N ILE A 33 8.79 -0.04 4.32
CA ILE A 33 7.37 0.05 4.72
C ILE A 33 6.85 1.48 4.89
N LYS A 34 7.72 2.43 5.29
CA LYS A 34 7.36 3.85 5.44
C LYS A 34 7.06 4.53 4.11
N GLN A 35 7.60 4.00 3.01
CA GLN A 35 7.40 4.51 1.67
C GLN A 35 6.30 3.75 0.93
N ALA A 36 5.94 2.53 1.36
CA ALA A 36 4.90 1.72 0.74
C ALA A 36 3.63 2.53 0.41
N GLY A 37 3.10 2.29 -0.79
CA GLY A 37 1.83 2.83 -1.27
C GLY A 37 0.68 2.38 -0.37
N LYS A 38 -0.12 3.36 0.09
CA LYS A 38 -1.20 3.13 1.06
C LYS A 38 -2.55 3.25 0.39
N PHE A 39 -3.25 2.13 0.28
CA PHE A 39 -4.59 2.05 -0.27
C PHE A 39 -5.63 2.32 0.82
N ASP A 40 -6.75 2.92 0.43
CA ASP A 40 -7.89 3.17 1.31
C ASP A 40 -8.81 1.95 1.41
N TYR A 41 -8.90 1.16 0.35
CA TYR A 41 -9.72 -0.03 0.26
C TYR A 41 -8.87 -1.28 0.00
N GLN A 42 -9.31 -2.40 0.54
CA GLN A 42 -8.63 -3.69 0.34
C GLN A 42 -8.73 -4.15 -1.12
N GLU A 43 -9.84 -3.85 -1.81
CA GLU A 43 -10.04 -4.19 -3.22
C GLU A 43 -9.00 -3.47 -4.10
N ASP A 44 -8.79 -2.17 -3.91
CA ASP A 44 -7.74 -1.43 -4.64
C ASP A 44 -6.34 -2.01 -4.42
N ALA A 45 -6.04 -2.46 -3.19
CA ALA A 45 -4.77 -3.10 -2.89
C ALA A 45 -4.64 -4.48 -3.56
N MET A 46 -5.76 -5.21 -3.69
CA MET A 46 -5.81 -6.49 -4.39
C MET A 46 -5.55 -6.29 -5.89
N ASP A 47 -6.27 -5.35 -6.52
CA ASP A 47 -6.13 -5.05 -7.94
C ASP A 47 -4.69 -4.61 -8.26
N ALA A 48 -4.10 -3.74 -7.44
CA ALA A 48 -2.70 -3.34 -7.60
C ALA A 48 -1.71 -4.52 -7.46
N GLY A 49 -1.97 -5.45 -6.53
CA GLY A 49 -1.16 -6.66 -6.39
C GLY A 49 -1.25 -7.58 -7.61
N ILE A 50 -2.45 -7.74 -8.17
CA ILE A 50 -2.69 -8.54 -9.38
C ILE A 50 -2.02 -7.91 -10.59
N ASP A 51 -2.18 -6.60 -10.78
CA ASP A 51 -1.70 -5.89 -11.97
C ASP A 51 -0.17 -5.73 -11.99
N GLU A 52 0.46 -5.48 -10.82
CA GLU A 52 1.89 -5.15 -10.75
C GLU A 52 2.79 -6.33 -10.37
N ILE A 53 2.27 -7.33 -9.62
CA ILE A 53 3.04 -8.49 -9.14
C ILE A 53 2.55 -9.79 -9.79
N GLY A 54 1.23 -9.95 -9.92
CA GLY A 54 0.61 -11.14 -10.48
C GLY A 54 0.19 -12.15 -9.42
N GLU A 55 1.11 -13.04 -9.01
CA GLU A 55 0.71 -14.25 -8.26
C GLU A 55 1.00 -14.20 -6.75
N GLN A 56 2.22 -13.86 -6.34
CA GLN A 56 2.65 -14.05 -4.95
C GLN A 56 2.82 -12.72 -4.22
N PHE A 57 1.74 -12.24 -3.63
CA PHE A 57 1.77 -11.05 -2.78
C PHE A 57 0.96 -11.24 -1.50
N ALA A 58 1.27 -10.41 -0.51
CA ALA A 58 0.52 -10.30 0.73
C ALA A 58 -0.02 -8.88 0.90
N ILE A 59 -1.26 -8.77 1.39
CA ILE A 59 -1.86 -7.49 1.78
C ILE A 59 -1.83 -7.39 3.31
N PHE A 60 -1.21 -6.33 3.81
CA PHE A 60 -1.23 -5.99 5.24
C PHE A 60 -2.09 -4.76 5.48
N SER A 61 -2.75 -4.71 6.64
CA SER A 61 -3.49 -3.52 7.05
C SER A 61 -3.01 -2.97 8.39
N PHE A 62 -3.01 -1.65 8.52
CA PHE A 62 -2.68 -0.95 9.76
C PHE A 62 -3.48 0.35 9.86
N PHE A 63 -3.44 0.98 11.03
CA PHE A 63 -4.16 2.23 11.28
C PHE A 63 -3.18 3.41 11.32
N GLU A 64 -3.52 4.48 10.62
CA GLU A 64 -2.78 5.74 10.68
C GLU A 64 -3.64 6.87 11.22
N ARG A 65 -3.00 7.77 11.97
CA ARG A 65 -3.66 8.96 12.49
C ARG A 65 -3.94 9.94 11.34
N SER A 66 -5.21 10.24 11.10
CA SER A 66 -5.66 11.27 10.18
C SER A 66 -6.09 12.52 10.97
N GLU A 67 -5.71 13.69 10.46
CA GLU A 67 -6.24 14.96 10.98
C GLU A 67 -7.61 15.22 10.36
N VAL A 68 -8.63 15.39 11.21
CA VAL A 68 -9.93 15.88 10.76
C VAL A 68 -9.76 17.38 10.50
N LYS A 69 -9.73 17.79 9.23
CA LYS A 69 -9.87 19.21 8.88
C LYS A 69 -11.31 19.62 9.17
N SER A 70 -11.47 20.46 10.19
CA SER A 70 -12.73 21.15 10.54
C SER A 70 -13.19 22.09 9.43
#